data_AF-A0A1F8PGZ1-F1
#
_entry.id   AF-A0A1F8PGZ1-F1
#
_cell.length_a   1.000
_cell.length_b   1.000
_cell.length_c   1.000
_cell.angle_alpha   90.00
_cell.angle_beta   90.00
_cell.angle_gamma   90.00
#
_symmetry.space_group_name_H-M   'P 1'
#
loop_
_entity.id
_entity.type
_entity.pdbx_description
1 polymer ?
#
loop_
_entity_poly.entity_id
_entity_poly.type
_entity_poly.pdbx_seq_one_letter_code
_entity_poly.pdbx_strand_id
1 'polypeptide(L)'
;MLLNLILSFTLSRYFERLGWMPHGGLALANSLATALEAATLFIVMRFRLKGMDGGRIFRGGIASILCSLIMAAGLLAWLHWLPDRSTWLKALGGVTLGGFLYVLASWLAGVSEIRVFMNAMKRRIILGKR
;
A
#
# COMPACT_ATOMS: atom_id res chain seq x y z
N MET A 1 -6.10 14.52 -13.72
CA MET A 1 -7.49 14.30 -14.19
C MET A 1 -7.60 13.79 -15.63
N LEU A 2 -7.01 14.46 -16.64
CA LEU A 2 -7.10 14.01 -18.04
C LEU A 2 -6.48 12.60 -18.23
N LEU A 3 -5.36 12.34 -17.56
CA LEU A 3 -4.72 11.02 -17.50
C LEU A 3 -5.65 9.92 -16.94
N ASN A 4 -6.39 10.21 -15.87
CA ASN A 4 -7.35 9.30 -15.27
C ASN A 4 -8.49 8.99 -16.25
N LEU A 5 -9.00 10.00 -16.95
CA LEU A 5 -10.07 9.82 -17.95
C LEU A 5 -9.61 8.91 -19.10
N ILE A 6 -8.41 9.14 -19.64
CA ILE A 6 -7.82 8.30 -20.70
C ILE A 6 -7.61 6.87 -20.21
N LEU A 7 -7.05 6.69 -19.02
CA LEU A 7 -6.83 5.36 -18.42
C LEU A 7 -8.17 4.65 -18.18
N SER A 8 -9.17 5.35 -17.67
CA SER A 8 -10.49 4.80 -17.38
C SER A 8 -11.16 4.23 -18.64
N PHE A 9 -11.13 4.97 -19.75
CA PHE A 9 -11.69 4.48 -21.02
C PHE A 9 -10.87 3.32 -21.62
N THR A 10 -9.54 3.38 -21.55
CA THR A 10 -8.67 2.35 -22.15
C THR A 10 -8.71 1.04 -21.37
N LEU A 11 -8.60 1.10 -20.03
CA LEU A 11 -8.60 -0.09 -19.18
C LEU A 11 -9.99 -0.73 -19.10
N SER A 12 -11.07 0.05 -19.07
CA SER A 12 -12.43 -0.52 -19.06
C SER A 12 -12.70 -1.32 -20.34
N ARG A 13 -12.32 -0.78 -21.51
CA ARG A 13 -12.41 -1.49 -22.79
C ARG A 13 -11.53 -2.74 -22.84
N TYR A 14 -10.35 -2.70 -22.20
CA TYR A 14 -9.47 -3.85 -22.13
C TYR A 14 -10.05 -4.96 -21.24
N PHE A 15 -10.64 -4.59 -20.10
CA PHE A 15 -11.34 -5.54 -19.21
C PHE A 15 -12.55 -6.17 -19.89
N GLU A 16 -13.34 -5.38 -20.62
CA GLU A 16 -14.45 -5.89 -21.44
C GLU A 16 -13.99 -6.94 -22.45
N ARG A 17 -12.88 -6.68 -23.16
CA ARG A 17 -12.31 -7.64 -24.13
C ARG A 17 -11.82 -8.94 -23.49
N LEU A 18 -11.39 -8.88 -22.24
CA LEU A 18 -10.98 -10.04 -21.45
C LEU A 18 -12.16 -10.79 -20.81
N GLY A 19 -13.40 -10.31 -21.01
CA GLY A 19 -14.59 -10.86 -20.35
C GLY A 19 -14.66 -10.55 -18.85
N TRP A 20 -13.84 -9.62 -18.36
CA TRP A 20 -13.82 -9.18 -16.98
C TRP A 20 -14.80 -8.02 -16.77
N MET A 21 -15.14 -7.78 -15.50
CA MET A 21 -16.07 -6.72 -15.16
C MET A 21 -15.47 -5.32 -15.48
N PRO A 22 -16.14 -4.47 -16.27
CA PRO A 22 -15.58 -3.20 -16.77
C PRO A 22 -15.16 -2.24 -15.65
N HIS A 23 -15.90 -2.25 -14.54
CA HIS A 23 -15.60 -1.42 -13.37
C HIS A 23 -14.28 -1.78 -12.68
N GLY A 24 -13.73 -2.99 -12.90
CA GLY A 24 -12.37 -3.33 -12.49
C GLY A 24 -11.32 -2.49 -13.23
N GLY A 25 -11.57 -2.21 -14.52
CA GLY A 25 -10.73 -1.32 -15.34
C GLY A 25 -10.78 0.12 -14.83
N LEU A 26 -11.96 0.61 -14.43
CA LEU A 26 -12.12 1.93 -13.79
C LEU A 26 -11.37 2.03 -12.45
N ALA A 27 -11.48 1.01 -11.60
CA ALA A 27 -10.80 0.99 -10.31
C ALA A 27 -9.27 1.01 -10.48
N LEU A 28 -8.74 0.19 -11.39
CA LEU A 28 -7.31 0.16 -11.70
C LEU A 28 -6.83 1.48 -12.31
N ALA A 29 -7.62 2.07 -13.20
CA ALA A 29 -7.31 3.37 -13.80
C ALA A 29 -7.19 4.47 -12.74
N ASN A 30 -8.09 4.49 -11.76
CA ASN A 30 -8.08 5.49 -10.70
C ASN A 30 -6.80 5.39 -9.86
N SER A 31 -6.49 4.21 -9.33
CA SER A 31 -5.28 4.01 -8.52
C SER A 31 -4.00 4.25 -9.31
N LEU A 32 -3.94 3.82 -10.59
CA LEU A 32 -2.78 4.04 -11.45
C LEU A 32 -2.57 5.51 -11.79
N ALA A 33 -3.64 6.25 -12.09
CA ALA A 33 -3.57 7.68 -12.34
C ALA A 33 -3.08 8.44 -11.11
N THR A 34 -3.59 8.12 -9.91
CA THR A 34 -3.10 8.72 -8.66
C THR A 34 -1.62 8.38 -8.42
N ALA A 35 -1.20 7.14 -8.67
CA ALA A 35 0.21 6.75 -8.54
C ALA A 35 1.12 7.54 -9.51
N LEU A 36 0.69 7.71 -10.76
CA LEU A 36 1.42 8.49 -11.76
C LEU A 36 1.45 9.98 -11.41
N GLU A 37 0.33 10.56 -11.00
CA GLU A 37 0.26 11.96 -10.55
C GLU A 37 1.17 12.19 -9.33
N ALA A 38 1.16 11.28 -8.35
CA ALA A 38 2.05 11.32 -7.19
C ALA A 38 3.54 11.19 -7.60
N ALA A 39 3.85 10.31 -8.55
CA ALA A 39 5.21 10.16 -9.07
C ALA A 39 5.69 11.41 -9.82
N THR A 40 4.82 12.02 -10.65
CA THR A 40 5.12 13.28 -11.34
C THR A 40 5.39 14.40 -10.33
N LEU A 41 4.53 14.56 -9.32
CA LEU A 41 4.73 15.55 -8.26
C LEU A 41 6.03 15.29 -7.50
N PHE A 42 6.31 14.04 -7.16
CA PHE A 42 7.56 13.66 -6.49
C PHE A 42 8.79 14.03 -7.33
N ILE A 43 8.77 13.76 -8.64
CA ILE A 43 9.86 14.13 -9.57
C ILE A 43 10.01 15.65 -9.64
N VAL A 44 8.92 16.40 -9.80
CA VAL A 44 8.95 17.87 -9.85
C VAL A 44 9.48 18.45 -8.54
N MET A 45 9.03 17.92 -7.40
CA MET A 45 9.53 18.31 -6.08
C MET A 45 11.02 18.01 -5.93
N ARG A 46 11.50 16.86 -6.43
CA ARG A 46 12.92 16.51 -6.41
C ARG A 46 13.79 17.51 -7.16
N PHE A 47 13.31 18.02 -8.30
CA PHE A 47 14.02 19.04 -9.05
C PHE A 47 13.98 20.42 -8.38
N ARG A 48 12.89 20.73 -7.66
CA ARG A 48 12.72 22.03 -6.99
C ARG A 48 13.40 22.10 -5.61
N LEU A 49 13.42 21.01 -4.86
CA LEU A 49 13.97 20.92 -3.52
C LEU A 49 15.33 20.24 -3.59
N LYS A 50 16.42 21.03 -3.53
CA LYS A 50 17.83 20.58 -3.52
C LYS A 50 18.22 19.81 -2.23
N GLY A 51 17.36 18.93 -1.72
CA GLY A 51 17.57 18.24 -0.45
C GLY A 51 16.60 17.10 -0.12
N MET A 52 15.81 16.60 -1.07
CA MET A 52 14.97 15.41 -0.82
C MET A 52 15.83 14.14 -0.81
N ASP A 53 15.80 13.40 0.30
CA ASP A 53 16.40 12.06 0.42
C ASP A 53 15.55 11.02 -0.32
N GLY A 54 15.56 11.10 -1.65
CA GLY A 54 14.83 10.19 -2.53
C GLY A 54 15.27 8.74 -2.38
N GLY A 55 16.51 8.49 -1.95
CA GLY A 55 17.01 7.15 -1.66
C GLY A 55 16.27 6.51 -0.49
N ARG A 56 16.02 7.26 0.59
CA ARG A 56 15.24 6.78 1.72
C ARG A 56 13.77 6.51 1.34
N ILE A 57 13.15 7.38 0.56
CA ILE A 57 11.75 7.21 0.11
C ILE A 57 11.62 5.98 -0.79
N PHE A 58 12.52 5.80 -1.76
CA PHE A 58 12.51 4.64 -2.65
C PHE A 58 12.74 3.32 -1.90
N ARG A 59 13.69 3.31 -0.94
CA ARG A 59 13.90 2.15 -0.06
C ARG A 59 12.67 1.83 0.80
N GLY A 60 12.00 2.86 1.34
CA GLY A 60 10.74 2.69 2.07
C GLY A 60 9.63 2.08 1.18
N GLY A 61 9.55 2.54 -0.08
CA GLY A 61 8.62 1.99 -1.07
C GLY A 61 8.88 0.51 -1.37
N ILE A 62 10.14 0.14 -1.66
CA ILE A 62 10.51 -1.27 -1.89
C ILE A 62 10.22 -2.12 -0.65
N ALA A 63 10.59 -1.64 0.53
CA ALA A 63 10.33 -2.36 1.78
C ALA A 63 8.82 -2.56 2.00
N SER A 64 8.01 -1.54 1.69
CA SER A 64 6.55 -1.63 1.79
C SER A 64 5.95 -2.67 0.82
N ILE A 65 6.48 -2.75 -0.40
CA ILE A 65 6.08 -3.78 -1.38
C ILE A 65 6.43 -5.17 -0.84
N LEU A 66 7.65 -5.37 -0.34
CA LEU A 66 8.08 -6.65 0.23
C LEU A 66 7.22 -7.06 1.43
N CYS A 67 6.93 -6.12 2.35
CA CYS A 67 6.05 -6.39 3.50
C CYS A 67 4.63 -6.75 3.05
N SER A 68 4.12 -6.08 2.02
CA SER A 68 2.81 -6.37 1.43
C SER A 68 2.77 -7.77 0.79
N LEU A 69 3.85 -8.20 0.14
CA LEU A 69 3.96 -9.55 -0.42
C LEU A 69 4.01 -10.62 0.67
N ILE A 70 4.74 -10.39 1.77
CA ILE A 70 4.76 -11.30 2.93
C ILE A 70 3.36 -11.42 3.55
N MET A 71 2.68 -10.28 3.73
CA MET A 71 1.29 -10.26 4.19
C MET A 71 0.38 -11.05 3.24
N ALA A 72 0.47 -10.81 1.93
CA ALA A 72 -0.34 -11.50 0.93
C ALA A 72 -0.11 -13.02 0.97
N ALA A 73 1.14 -13.47 1.07
CA ALA A 73 1.46 -14.90 1.19
C ALA A 73 0.85 -15.52 2.45
N GLY A 74 0.93 -14.83 3.60
CA GLY A 74 0.32 -15.31 4.83
C GLY A 74 -1.21 -15.34 4.78
N LEU A 75 -1.84 -14.37 4.10
CA LEU A 75 -3.29 -14.37 3.87
C LEU A 75 -3.72 -15.49 2.92
N LEU A 76 -2.93 -15.79 1.89
CA LEU A 76 -3.20 -16.93 1.00
C LEU A 76 -3.12 -18.25 1.78
N ALA A 77 -2.13 -18.41 2.66
CA ALA A 77 -2.04 -19.55 3.56
C ALA A 77 -3.25 -19.64 4.50
N TRP A 78 -3.67 -18.52 5.08
CA TRP A 78 -4.88 -18.43 5.93
C TRP A 78 -6.14 -18.87 5.20
N LEU A 79 -6.32 -18.42 3.95
CA LEU A 79 -7.46 -18.79 3.12
C LEU A 79 -7.42 -20.26 2.70
N HIS A 80 -6.22 -20.82 2.46
CA HIS A 80 -6.05 -22.22 2.08
C HIS A 80 -6.35 -23.20 3.23
N TRP A 81 -6.02 -22.83 4.48
CA TRP A 81 -6.20 -23.70 5.65
C TRP A 81 -7.60 -23.63 6.27
N LEU A 82 -8.44 -22.65 5.88
CA LEU A 82 -9.82 -22.51 6.34
C LEU A 82 -10.89 -22.70 5.22
N PRO A 83 -10.89 -23.81 4.47
CA PRO A 83 -12.07 -24.12 3.66
C PRO A 83 -13.29 -24.32 4.59
N ASP A 84 -14.46 -23.84 4.19
CA ASP A 84 -15.77 -24.03 4.89
C ASP A 84 -16.02 -23.40 6.28
N ARG A 85 -15.20 -22.45 6.74
CA ARG A 85 -15.57 -21.61 7.91
C ARG A 85 -16.43 -20.39 7.54
N SER A 86 -17.22 -19.91 8.52
CA SER A 86 -18.07 -18.70 8.41
C SER A 86 -17.30 -17.50 7.86
N THR A 87 -17.91 -16.78 6.92
CA THR A 87 -17.34 -15.62 6.21
C THR A 87 -16.82 -14.54 7.15
N TRP A 88 -17.51 -14.31 8.27
CA TRP A 88 -17.10 -13.30 9.24
C TRP A 88 -15.78 -13.66 9.92
N LEU A 89 -15.57 -14.95 10.26
CA LEU A 89 -14.33 -15.44 10.88
C LEU A 89 -13.16 -15.36 9.90
N LYS A 90 -13.39 -15.70 8.62
CA LYS A 90 -12.38 -15.56 7.55
C LYS A 90 -11.95 -14.10 7.39
N ALA A 91 -12.90 -13.18 7.38
CA ALA A 91 -12.64 -11.75 7.22
C ALA A 91 -11.93 -11.16 8.45
N LEU A 92 -12.47 -11.34 9.66
CA LEU A 92 -11.88 -10.76 10.87
C LEU A 92 -10.53 -11.38 11.22
N GLY A 93 -10.41 -12.70 11.08
CA GLY A 93 -9.12 -13.40 11.24
C GLY A 93 -8.11 -12.98 10.17
N GLY A 94 -8.54 -12.83 8.92
CA GLY A 94 -7.69 -12.33 7.84
C GLY A 94 -7.21 -10.91 8.08
N VAL A 95 -8.09 -9.97 8.45
CA VAL A 95 -7.72 -8.57 8.73
C VAL A 95 -6.73 -8.49 9.89
N THR A 96 -6.98 -9.21 10.98
CA THR A 96 -6.10 -9.22 12.16
C THR A 96 -4.75 -9.85 11.84
N LEU A 97 -4.73 -11.01 11.17
CA LEU A 97 -3.50 -11.67 10.76
C LEU A 97 -2.70 -10.85 9.75
N GLY A 98 -3.36 -10.32 8.72
CA GLY A 98 -2.72 -9.52 7.69
C GLY A 98 -2.09 -8.25 8.27
N GLY A 99 -2.82 -7.54 9.12
CA GLY A 99 -2.29 -6.38 9.84
C GLY A 99 -1.08 -6.74 10.71
N PHE A 100 -1.17 -7.84 11.45
CA PHE A 100 -0.06 -8.34 12.27
C PHE A 100 1.17 -8.69 11.43
N LEU A 101 1.01 -9.44 10.34
CA LEU A 101 2.10 -9.84 9.45
C LEU A 101 2.78 -8.63 8.79
N TYR A 102 2.01 -7.64 8.35
CA TYR A 102 2.56 -6.44 7.77
C TYR A 102 3.38 -5.64 8.79
N VAL A 103 2.86 -5.45 10.00
CA VAL A 103 3.57 -4.75 11.09
C VAL A 103 4.83 -5.51 11.50
N LEU A 104 4.75 -6.84 11.63
CA LEU A 104 5.89 -7.67 11.97
C LEU A 104 6.97 -7.62 10.88
N ALA A 105 6.59 -7.78 9.61
CA ALA A 105 7.51 -7.73 8.49
C ALA A 105 8.19 -6.35 8.37
N SER A 106 7.42 -5.27 8.51
CA SER A 106 7.96 -3.90 8.47
C SER A 106 8.87 -3.59 9.66
N TRP A 107 8.58 -4.15 10.84
CA TRP A 107 9.45 -4.05 12.01
C TRP A 107 10.77 -4.80 11.81
N LEU A 108 10.72 -6.04 11.32
CA LEU A 108 11.91 -6.87 11.03
C LEU A 108 12.76 -6.28 9.89
N ALA A 109 12.12 -5.69 8.87
CA ALA A 109 12.82 -4.98 7.80
C ALA A 109 13.50 -3.68 8.29
N GLY A 110 13.32 -3.30 9.55
CA GLY A 110 13.98 -2.17 10.17
C GLY A 110 13.58 -0.82 9.54
N VAL A 111 12.42 -0.76 8.89
CA VAL A 111 12.00 0.40 8.10
C VAL A 111 11.94 1.63 9.00
N SER A 112 12.60 2.70 8.55
CA SER A 112 12.76 3.91 9.36
C SER A 112 11.44 4.55 9.79
N GLU A 113 10.34 4.26 9.09
CA GLU A 113 8.98 4.73 9.39
C GLU A 113 8.49 4.27 10.76
N ILE A 114 8.71 3.01 11.15
CA ILE A 114 8.32 2.50 12.48
C ILE A 114 9.12 3.21 13.57
N ARG A 115 10.41 3.46 13.33
CA ARG A 115 11.25 4.22 14.25
C ARG A 115 10.78 5.68 14.38
N VAL A 116 10.40 6.32 13.28
CA VAL A 116 9.84 7.69 13.28
C VAL A 116 8.52 7.72 14.04
N PHE A 117 7.63 6.76 13.80
CA PHE A 117 6.35 6.65 14.49
C PHE A 117 6.53 6.41 16.00
N MET A 118 7.36 5.44 16.39
CA MET A 118 7.69 5.18 17.80
C MET A 118 8.31 6.41 18.48
N ASN A 119 9.21 7.12 17.79
CA ASN A 119 9.82 8.33 18.31
C ASN A 119 8.82 9.49 18.43
N ALA A 120 7.87 9.61 17.49
CA ALA A 120 6.79 10.59 17.55
C ALA A 120 5.83 10.29 18.72
N MET A 121 5.49 9.02 18.94
CA MET A 121 4.69 8.59 20.10
C MET A 121 5.41 8.88 21.42
N LYS A 122 6.69 8.51 21.53
CA LYS A 122 7.52 8.83 22.72
C LYS A 122 7.56 10.33 22.99
N ARG A 123 7.72 11.17 21.94
CA ARG A 123 7.69 12.63 22.08
C ARG A 123 6.34 13.15 22.55
N ARG A 124 5.22 12.65 22.03
CA ARG A 124 3.88 13.07 22.51
C ARG A 124 3.61 12.67 23.96
N ILE A 125 4.04 11.48 24.38
CA ILE A 125 3.87 11.02 25.77
C ILE A 125 4.74 11.83 26.73
N ILE A 126 5.94 12.24 26.30
CA ILE A 126 6.85 13.08 27.11
C ILE A 126 6.37 14.54 27.16
N LEU A 127 5.83 15.07 26.05
CA LEU A 127 5.33 16.46 25.98
C LEU A 127 3.92 16.64 26.57
N GLY A 128 3.10 15.59 26.66
CA GLY A 128 1.81 15.61 27.37
C GLY A 128 1.92 15.55 28.89
N LYS A 129 3.15 15.60 29.43
CA LYS A 129 3.45 15.56 30.86
C LYS A 129 4.01 16.89 31.41
N ARG A 130 3.92 17.98 30.63
CA ARG A 130 4.21 19.36 31.06
C ARG A 130 2.94 20.19 31.04
#